data_AF-A0A9X7ATR4-F1
#
_entry.id   AF-A0A9X7ATR4-F1
#
_cell.length_a   1.000
_cell.length_b   1.000
_cell.length_c   1.000
_cell.angle_alpha   90.00
_cell.angle_beta   90.00
_cell.angle_gamma   90.00
#
_symmetry.space_group_name_H-M   'P 1'
#
loop_
_entity.id
_entity.type
_entity.pdbx_description
1 polymer ?
#
loop_
_entity_poly.entity_id
_entity_poly.type
_entity_poly.pdbx_seq_one_letter_code
_entity_poly.pdbx_strand_id
1 'polypeptide(L)'
;MNDYKDLQGYPLQAGQGAPFAGRLVDSERNENGVFVRIPFDMLNNAGLYGTNKVEVWGETDGTIYFRIATRCEICKRGARLYALDMGFAKKNICLECYTSLTGNYPSQETQTTENTTQIEQS
;
A
#
# COMPACT_ATOMS: atom_id res chain seq x y z
N MET A 1 -13.29 24.87 -11.85
CA MET A 1 -12.50 23.81 -11.19
C MET A 1 -11.31 23.49 -12.08
N ASN A 2 -10.35 24.43 -12.18
CA ASN A 2 -9.16 24.32 -13.03
C ASN A 2 -7.85 24.40 -12.21
N ASP A 3 -7.95 24.66 -10.90
CA ASP A 3 -6.82 25.06 -10.05
C ASP A 3 -5.96 23.88 -9.55
N TYR A 4 -6.30 22.65 -9.93
CA TYR A 4 -5.55 21.44 -9.54
C TYR A 4 -4.66 20.90 -10.67
N LYS A 5 -4.77 21.41 -11.90
CA LYS A 5 -3.89 21.00 -13.01
C LYS A 5 -2.42 21.34 -12.76
N ASP A 6 -2.16 22.42 -12.03
CA ASP A 6 -0.81 22.87 -11.71
C ASP A 6 -0.12 22.01 -10.62
N LEU A 7 -0.88 21.22 -9.88
CA LEU A 7 -0.34 20.31 -8.88
C LEU A 7 0.14 18.98 -9.47
N GLN A 8 -0.34 18.61 -10.67
CA GLN A 8 0.07 17.38 -11.38
C GLN A 8 1.44 17.49 -12.06
N GLY A 9 2.12 18.63 -11.95
CA GLY A 9 3.34 18.88 -12.71
C GLY A 9 4.31 19.86 -12.07
N TYR A 10 4.30 20.04 -10.74
CA TYR A 10 5.38 20.81 -10.11
C TYR A 10 6.71 20.13 -10.44
N PRO A 11 7.57 20.76 -11.27
CA PRO A 11 8.94 20.28 -11.38
C PRO A 11 9.51 20.44 -9.98
N LEU A 12 10.03 19.36 -9.40
CA LEU A 12 10.78 19.45 -8.16
C LEU A 12 11.93 20.45 -8.43
N GLN A 13 11.82 21.67 -7.89
CA GLN A 13 12.93 22.61 -7.95
C GLN A 13 14.09 21.96 -7.22
N ALA A 14 15.30 22.00 -7.80
CA ALA A 14 16.46 21.35 -7.20
C ALA A 14 16.65 21.82 -5.76
N GLY A 15 16.55 20.90 -4.79
CA GLY A 15 16.65 21.19 -3.35
C GLY A 15 15.32 21.38 -2.61
N GLN A 16 14.17 21.39 -3.29
CA GLN A 16 12.85 21.35 -2.66
C GLN A 16 12.26 19.92 -2.75
N GLY A 17 11.92 19.35 -1.60
CA GLY A 17 11.18 18.08 -1.54
C GLY A 17 9.79 18.22 -2.14
N ALA A 18 9.18 17.12 -2.56
CA ALA A 18 7.80 17.13 -3.03
C ALA A 18 6.87 17.70 -1.92
N PRO A 19 5.90 18.57 -2.26
CA PRO A 19 4.97 19.13 -1.27
C PRO A 19 4.07 18.06 -0.63
N PHE A 20 4.03 16.86 -1.21
CA PHE A 20 3.26 15.72 -0.74
C PHE A 20 4.15 14.49 -0.62
N ALA A 21 3.89 13.68 0.41
CA ALA A 21 4.59 12.40 0.61
C ALA A 21 4.16 11.29 -0.38
N GLY A 22 3.16 11.55 -1.22
CA GLY A 22 2.58 10.59 -2.16
C GLY A 22 2.30 11.18 -3.54
N ARG A 23 1.81 10.33 -4.44
CA ARG A 23 1.40 10.73 -5.80
C ARG A 23 0.00 11.36 -5.75
N LEU A 24 -0.14 12.54 -6.34
CA LEU A 24 -1.46 13.12 -6.57
C LEU A 24 -2.16 12.37 -7.70
N VAL A 25 -3.44 12.08 -7.49
CA VAL A 25 -4.28 11.37 -8.46
C VAL A 25 -5.59 12.14 -8.62
N ASP A 26 -6.19 12.03 -9.80
CA ASP A 26 -7.49 12.63 -10.05
C ASP A 26 -8.59 11.92 -9.26
N SER A 27 -9.54 12.72 -8.77
CA SER A 27 -10.80 12.24 -8.22
C SER A 27 -11.96 12.67 -9.12
N GLU A 28 -12.85 11.74 -9.43
CA GLU A 28 -14.08 11.99 -10.18
C GLU A 28 -15.26 11.99 -9.20
N ARG A 29 -16.16 12.98 -9.28
CA ARG A 29 -17.41 13.01 -8.50
C ARG A 29 -18.59 12.93 -9.44
N ASN A 30 -19.53 12.03 -9.16
CA ASN A 30 -20.79 11.90 -9.86
C ASN A 30 -21.94 11.59 -8.88
N GLU A 31 -23.13 11.31 -9.41
CA GLU A 31 -24.32 10.97 -8.63
C GLU A 31 -24.15 9.74 -7.72
N ASN A 32 -23.24 8.82 -8.07
CA ASN A 32 -22.94 7.60 -7.34
C ASN A 32 -21.82 7.77 -6.29
N GLY A 33 -21.22 8.96 -6.19
CA GLY A 33 -20.22 9.29 -5.15
C GLY A 33 -18.92 9.86 -5.68
N VAL A 34 -17.84 9.65 -4.93
CA VAL A 34 -16.47 10.09 -5.25
C VAL A 34 -15.61 8.87 -5.58
N PHE A 35 -14.92 8.93 -6.71
CA PHE A 35 -14.08 7.87 -7.25
C PHE A 35 -12.64 8.36 -7.27
N VAL A 36 -11.75 7.60 -6.65
CA VAL A 36 -10.31 7.88 -6.64
C VAL A 36 -9.61 6.67 -7.24
N ARG A 37 -8.84 6.89 -8.31
CA ARG A 37 -8.08 5.80 -8.96
C ARG A 37 -6.71 5.68 -8.30
N ILE A 38 -6.53 4.64 -7.48
CA ILE A 38 -5.25 4.37 -6.83
C ILE A 38 -4.37 3.54 -7.78
N PRO A 39 -3.16 4.01 -8.12
CA PRO A 39 -2.23 3.28 -8.99
C PRO A 39 -1.84 1.93 -8.37
N PHE A 40 -1.77 0.89 -9.22
CA PHE A 40 -1.48 -0.48 -8.78
C PHE A 40 -0.10 -0.62 -8.11
N ASP A 41 0.90 0.11 -8.60
CA ASP A 41 2.25 0.12 -8.01
C ASP A 41 2.23 0.59 -6.54
N MET A 42 1.38 1.57 -6.21
CA MET A 42 1.24 2.05 -4.84
C MET A 42 0.53 1.03 -3.93
N LEU A 43 -0.47 0.31 -4.44
CA LEU A 43 -1.13 -0.78 -3.72
C LEU A 43 -0.15 -1.93 -3.44
N ASN A 44 0.65 -2.32 -4.42
CA ASN A 44 1.67 -3.35 -4.27
C ASN A 44 2.73 -2.97 -3.23
N ASN A 45 3.20 -1.72 -3.25
CA ASN A 45 4.15 -1.24 -2.25
C ASN A 45 3.56 -1.27 -0.83
N ALA A 46 2.25 -1.05 -0.69
CA ALA A 46 1.53 -1.17 0.57
C ALA A 46 1.24 -2.62 0.99
N GLY A 47 1.56 -3.61 0.14
CA GLY A 47 1.30 -5.03 0.42
C GLY A 47 -0.13 -5.47 0.13
N LEU A 48 -0.87 -4.73 -0.70
CA LEU A 48 -2.25 -5.01 -1.09
C LEU A 48 -2.30 -5.65 -2.47
N TYR A 49 -2.77 -6.89 -2.54
CA TYR A 49 -2.84 -7.70 -3.77
C TYR A 49 -4.16 -8.48 -3.86
N GLY A 50 -4.70 -8.63 -5.08
CA GLY A 50 -5.78 -9.56 -5.37
C GLY A 50 -7.02 -9.43 -4.46
N THR A 51 -7.29 -10.48 -3.68
CA THR A 51 -8.53 -10.64 -2.87
C THR A 51 -8.42 -10.10 -1.43
N ASN A 52 -7.40 -9.30 -1.11
CA ASN A 52 -7.29 -8.72 0.23
C ASN A 52 -8.54 -7.92 0.60
N LYS A 53 -9.03 -8.13 1.82
CA LYS A 53 -10.01 -7.22 2.45
C LYS A 53 -9.25 -6.06 3.10
N VAL A 54 -9.80 -4.86 3.00
CA VAL A 54 -9.26 -3.67 3.65
C VAL A 54 -10.24 -3.11 4.67
N GLU A 55 -9.68 -2.54 5.74
CA GLU A 55 -10.40 -1.67 6.67
C GLU A 55 -10.19 -0.24 6.19
N VAL A 56 -11.27 0.54 6.10
CA VAL A 56 -11.27 1.92 5.62
C VAL A 56 -11.90 2.80 6.69
N TRP A 57 -11.28 3.93 7.02
CA TRP A 57 -11.84 4.94 7.92
C TRP A 57 -11.43 6.34 7.47
N GLY A 58 -12.16 7.35 7.93
CA GLY A 58 -11.93 8.74 7.58
C GLY A 58 -11.78 9.60 8.82
N GLU A 59 -10.96 10.64 8.70
CA GLU A 59 -10.83 11.72 9.67
C GLU A 59 -11.69 12.92 9.26
N THR A 60 -11.92 13.82 10.21
CA THR A 60 -12.74 15.02 9.99
C THR A 60 -12.12 16.05 9.06
N ASP A 61 -10.80 15.99 8.85
CA ASP A 61 -10.06 16.85 7.91
C ASP A 61 -10.15 16.37 6.45
N GLY A 62 -10.92 15.31 6.20
CA GLY A 62 -11.09 14.72 4.88
C GLY A 62 -10.04 13.66 4.53
N THR A 63 -9.11 13.33 5.43
CA THR A 63 -8.14 12.25 5.21
C THR A 63 -8.84 10.90 5.27
N ILE A 64 -8.64 10.07 4.24
CA ILE A 64 -9.10 8.68 4.23
C ILE A 64 -7.91 7.76 4.41
N TYR A 65 -7.99 6.88 5.40
CA TYR A 65 -7.03 5.83 5.64
C TYR A 65 -7.62 4.48 5.24
N PHE A 66 -6.78 3.60 4.75
CA PHE A 66 -7.12 2.19 4.65
C PHE A 66 -5.90 1.30 4.90
N ARG A 67 -6.14 0.10 5.41
CA ARG A 67 -5.11 -0.92 5.65
C ARG A 67 -5.65 -2.32 5.40
N ILE A 68 -4.77 -3.30 5.26
CA ILE A 68 -5.15 -4.72 5.18
C ILE A 68 -5.95 -5.10 6.45
N ALA A 69 -7.12 -5.70 6.26
CA ALA A 69 -8.00 -6.14 7.34
C ALA A 69 -7.56 -7.50 7.92
N THR A 70 -6.34 -7.56 8.45
CA THR A 70 -5.76 -8.75 9.09
C THR A 70 -5.31 -8.44 10.50
N ARG A 71 -5.40 -9.42 11.42
CA ARG A 71 -5.00 -9.26 12.82
C ARG A 71 -3.82 -10.16 13.15
N CYS A 72 -2.80 -9.60 13.78
CA CYS A 72 -1.64 -10.37 14.25
C CYS A 72 -2.09 -11.45 15.23
N GLU A 73 -1.64 -12.69 15.04
CA GLU A 73 -2.03 -13.79 15.92
C GLU A 73 -1.48 -13.67 17.35
N ILE A 74 -0.46 -12.83 17.57
CA ILE A 74 0.14 -12.57 18.89
C ILE A 74 -0.49 -11.34 19.54
N CYS A 75 -0.23 -10.15 19.00
CA CYS A 75 -0.65 -8.89 19.63
C CYS A 75 -2.10 -8.48 19.31
N LYS A 76 -2.78 -9.22 18.41
CA LYS A 76 -4.18 -9.00 18.00
C LYS A 76 -4.49 -7.63 17.36
N ARG A 77 -3.47 -6.80 17.07
CA ARG A 77 -3.58 -5.53 16.34
C ARG A 77 -3.70 -5.76 14.83
N GLY A 78 -4.31 -4.80 14.15
CA GLY A 78 -4.39 -4.77 12.68
C GLY A 78 -3.01 -4.51 12.07
N ALA A 79 -2.53 -5.39 11.19
CA ALA A 79 -1.22 -5.27 10.56
C ALA A 79 -1.08 -6.17 9.33
N ARG A 80 -0.13 -5.84 8.42
CA ARG A 80 0.40 -6.81 7.46
C ARG A 80 1.03 -7.97 8.23
N LEU A 81 0.70 -9.19 7.82
CA LEU A 81 1.15 -10.40 8.49
C LEU A 81 2.24 -11.09 7.68
N TYR A 82 3.14 -11.75 8.41
CA TYR A 82 4.22 -12.55 7.89
C TYR A 82 4.09 -13.93 8.51
N ALA A 83 4.24 -14.96 7.67
CA ALA A 83 4.23 -16.34 8.15
C ALA A 83 5.53 -16.62 8.92
N LEU A 84 5.41 -17.06 10.16
CA LEU A 84 6.49 -17.60 10.96
C LEU A 84 6.24 -19.09 11.18
N ASP A 85 7.19 -19.91 10.72
CA ASP A 85 7.19 -21.34 11.03
C ASP A 85 7.90 -21.58 12.36
N MET A 86 7.17 -22.15 13.33
CA MET A 86 7.69 -22.51 14.65
C MET A 86 7.98 -24.01 14.77
N GLY A 87 8.00 -24.74 13.65
CA GLY A 87 8.22 -26.19 13.56
C GLY A 87 6.96 -27.01 13.85
N PHE A 88 6.23 -26.70 14.92
CA PHE A 88 4.97 -27.38 15.28
C PHE A 88 3.72 -26.65 14.79
N ALA A 89 3.84 -25.38 14.42
CA ALA A 89 2.75 -24.55 13.93
C ALA A 89 3.27 -23.40 13.07
N LYS A 90 2.46 -22.97 12.11
CA LYS A 90 2.66 -21.72 11.37
C LYS A 90 1.78 -20.63 11.97
N LYS A 91 2.35 -19.44 12.16
CA LYS A 91 1.66 -18.26 12.70
C LYS A 91 1.74 -17.09 11.75
N ASN A 92 0.65 -16.36 11.56
CA ASN A 92 0.65 -15.11 10.81
C ASN A 92 0.73 -13.92 11.78
N ILE A 93 1.90 -13.27 11.83
CA ILE A 93 2.22 -12.27 12.85
C ILE A 93 2.70 -10.97 12.22
N CYS A 94 2.55 -9.84 12.91
CA CYS A 94 3.04 -8.55 12.43
C CYS A 94 4.58 -8.48 12.45
N LEU A 95 5.13 -7.53 11.71
CA LEU A 95 6.58 -7.30 11.62
C LEU A 95 7.25 -7.11 12.99
N GLU A 96 6.62 -6.34 13.88
CA GLU A 96 7.11 -6.07 15.23
C GLU A 96 7.23 -7.36 16.07
N CYS A 97 6.20 -8.23 16.03
CA CYS A 97 6.27 -9.51 16.71
C CYS A 97 7.26 -10.48 16.04
N TYR A 98 7.36 -10.46 14.71
CA TYR A 98 8.29 -11.31 13.97
C TYR A 98 9.74 -11.01 14.35
N THR A 99 10.13 -9.74 14.27
CA THR A 99 11.49 -9.27 14.61
C THR A 99 11.80 -9.51 16.08
N SER A 100 10.84 -9.28 16.98
CA SER A 100 11.00 -9.56 18.40
C SER A 100 11.22 -11.05 18.72
N LEU A 101 10.60 -11.96 17.97
CA LEU A 101 10.72 -13.41 18.19
C LEU A 101 11.94 -14.05 17.52
N THR A 102 12.31 -13.56 16.33
CA THR A 102 13.34 -14.21 15.49
C THR A 102 14.67 -13.47 15.51
N GLY A 103 14.70 -12.21 15.96
CA GLY A 103 15.84 -11.31 15.81
C GLY A 103 16.13 -10.89 14.36
N ASN A 104 15.30 -11.31 13.39
CA ASN A 104 15.51 -11.09 11.97
C ASN A 104 14.28 -10.45 11.31
N TYR A 105 14.49 -9.86 10.14
CA TYR A 105 13.38 -9.41 9.30
C TYR A 105 12.85 -10.58 8.45
N PRO A 106 11.53 -10.65 8.24
CA PRO A 106 10.96 -11.65 7.35
C PRO A 106 11.50 -11.43 5.93
N SER A 107 11.86 -12.50 5.24
CA SER A 107 12.25 -12.44 3.83
C SER A 107 11.15 -11.74 3.05
N GLN A 108 11.49 -10.64 2.35
CA GLN A 108 10.58 -10.08 1.36
C GLN A 108 10.42 -11.14 0.27
N GLU A 109 9.20 -11.63 0.05
CA GLU A 109 8.91 -12.40 -1.15
C GLU A 109 9.32 -11.53 -2.34
N THR A 110 10.33 -11.98 -3.11
CA THR A 110 10.65 -11.44 -4.41
C THR A 110 9.38 -11.50 -5.25
N GLN A 111 8.75 -10.36 -5.48
CA GLN A 111 7.61 -10.28 -6.39
C GLN A 111 8.13 -10.60 -7.78
N THR A 112 7.69 -11.73 -8.34
CA THR A 112 7.80 -12.01 -9.77
C THR A 112 6.98 -10.92 -10.46
N THR A 113 7.66 -9.89 -10.95
CA THR A 113 7.03 -8.88 -11.80
C THR A 113 6.70 -9.62 -13.10
N GLU A 114 5.45 -10.05 -13.27
CA GLU A 114 4.93 -10.49 -14.57
C GLU A 114 4.78 -9.26 -15.48
N ASN A 115 5.90 -8.61 -15.82
CA ASN A 115 5.97 -7.79 -17.02
C ASN A 115 6.25 -8.75 -18.18
N THR A 116 5.22 -9.46 -18.64
CA THR A 116 5.21 -9.98 -20.02
C THR A 116 5.14 -8.76 -20.94
N THR A 117 6.29 -8.15 -21.18
CA THR A 117 6.44 -7.18 -22.26
C THR A 117 6.70 -7.99 -23.51
N GLN A 118 5.72 -7.96 -24.40
CA GLN A 118 5.81 -8.41 -25.78
C GLN A 118 7.14 -7.90 -26.38
N ILE A 119 8.03 -8.82 -26.71
CA ILE A 119 9.08 -8.56 -27.70
C ILE A 119 8.53 -9.13 -29.01
N GLU A 120 7.65 -8.36 -29.65
CA GLU A 120 7.56 -8.41 -31.10
C GLU A 120 8.49 -7.32 -31.66
N GLN A 121 9.10 -7.67 -32.79
CA GLN A 121 9.82 -6.84 -33.75
C GLN A 121 11.34 -6.73 -33.58
N SER A 122 12.02 -7.64 -34.25
CA SER A 122 13.00 -7.27 -35.29
C SER A 122 12.64 -7.97 -36.59
#